data_AF-A0A9W6ZWW7-F1
#
_entry.id   AF-A0A9W6ZWW7-F1
#
_cell.length_a   1.000
_cell.length_b   1.000
_cell.length_c   1.000
_cell.angle_alpha   90.00
_cell.angle_beta   90.00
_cell.angle_gamma   90.00
#
_symmetry.space_group_name_H-M   'P 1'
#
loop_
_entity.id
_entity.type
_entity.pdbx_description
1 polymer ?
#
loop_
_entity_poly.entity_id
_entity_poly.type
_entity_poly.pdbx_seq_one_letter_code
_entity_poly.pdbx_strand_id
1 'polypeptide(L)'
;MAFTVDDWKSDFDLLLNTVTSLQSAPTPSPSQINNTVRATERLRLRLNEVMKERQEFGVGEDEGRKMEGDMKDLEGKVKNLKSSSSQPPPPTSSNFQASDPTFQAYQQTAQTVMSAQDDMLDQLGSGVSRLHNQARMINDESTLHVNLLNDMESDVESATMGLRQEAKHAEKIREQSSVCKLYMIIAAETALLAFLIIMGFSH
;
A
#
# COMPACT_ATOMS: atom_id res chain seq x y z
N MET A 1 -0.05 -4.33 -8.07
CA MET A 1 1.20 -4.59 -8.82
C MET A 1 2.29 -4.74 -7.77
N ALA A 2 2.95 -5.89 -7.69
CA ALA A 2 4.03 -6.11 -6.73
C ALA A 2 5.25 -5.28 -7.14
N PHE A 3 5.93 -4.69 -6.17
CA PHE A 3 7.11 -3.86 -6.39
C PHE A 3 8.34 -4.77 -6.58
N THR A 4 9.11 -4.55 -7.64
CA THR A 4 10.18 -5.47 -8.04
C THR A 4 11.57 -5.01 -7.63
N VAL A 5 12.56 -5.91 -7.71
CA VAL A 5 13.98 -5.59 -7.47
C VAL A 5 14.50 -4.55 -8.49
N ASP A 6 14.02 -4.61 -9.73
CA ASP A 6 14.41 -3.65 -10.78
C ASP A 6 13.86 -2.24 -10.49
N ASP A 7 12.62 -2.16 -9.99
CA ASP A 7 12.03 -0.89 -9.56
C ASP A 7 12.83 -0.27 -8.41
N TRP A 8 13.23 -1.10 -7.43
CA TRP A 8 14.07 -0.65 -6.31
C TRP A 8 15.41 -0.10 -6.77
N LYS A 9 16.08 -0.80 -7.68
CA LYS A 9 17.39 -0.41 -8.17
C LYS A 9 17.34 0.92 -8.94
N SER A 10 16.29 1.11 -9.75
CA SER A 10 16.07 2.37 -10.46
C SER A 10 15.88 3.55 -9.50
N ASP A 11 15.06 3.37 -8.47
CA ASP A 11 14.86 4.40 -7.43
C ASP A 11 16.16 4.67 -6.65
N PHE A 12 16.95 3.62 -6.35
CA PHE A 12 18.23 3.74 -5.67
C PHE A 12 19.23 4.58 -6.47
N ASP A 13 19.42 4.28 -7.76
CA ASP A 13 20.37 4.99 -8.62
C ASP A 13 20.03 6.48 -8.76
N LEU A 14 18.73 6.80 -8.85
CA LEU A 14 18.24 8.17 -8.90
C LEU A 14 18.55 8.93 -7.60
N LEU A 15 18.36 8.30 -6.45
CA LEU A 15 18.71 8.88 -5.15
C LEU A 15 20.21 9.02 -4.97
N LEU A 16 21.00 8.03 -5.38
CA LEU A 16 22.45 8.06 -5.28
C LEU A 16 23.02 9.24 -6.09
N ASN A 17 22.53 9.47 -7.31
CA ASN A 17 22.93 10.61 -8.13
C ASN A 17 22.53 11.95 -7.48
N THR A 18 21.32 12.01 -6.90
CA THR A 18 20.85 13.21 -6.20
C THR A 18 21.69 13.52 -4.95
N VAL A 19 22.01 12.52 -4.14
CA VAL A 19 22.87 12.67 -2.95
C VAL A 19 24.28 13.08 -3.36
N THR A 20 24.82 12.48 -4.41
CA THR A 20 26.17 12.80 -4.92
C THR A 20 26.24 14.24 -5.45
N SER A 21 25.20 14.72 -6.13
CA SER A 21 25.15 16.11 -6.61
C SER A 21 24.98 17.13 -5.47
N LEU A 22 24.25 16.78 -4.39
CA LEU A 22 24.14 17.63 -3.21
C LEU A 22 25.43 17.67 -2.39
N GLN A 23 26.21 16.59 -2.39
CA GLN A 23 27.49 16.53 -1.67
C GLN A 23 28.60 17.36 -2.34
N SER A 24 28.53 17.55 -3.66
CA SER A 24 29.45 18.43 -4.39
C SER A 24 29.02 19.91 -4.41
N ALA A 25 27.82 20.23 -3.89
CA ALA A 25 27.33 21.60 -3.81
C ALA A 25 27.96 22.35 -2.62
N PRO A 26 28.36 23.63 -2.79
CA PRO A 26 29.04 24.41 -1.74
C PRO A 26 28.13 24.74 -0.54
N THR A 27 26.81 24.82 -0.73
CA THR A 27 25.81 24.97 0.34
C THR A 27 24.48 24.31 -0.10
N PRO A 28 24.25 23.02 0.19
CA PRO A 28 22.97 22.38 -0.10
C PRO A 28 21.86 22.98 0.75
N SER A 29 20.72 23.32 0.13
CA SER A 29 19.61 23.94 0.86
C SER A 29 18.99 22.97 1.87
N PRO A 30 18.54 23.43 3.06
CA PRO A 30 17.93 22.56 4.07
C PRO A 30 16.71 21.78 3.57
N SER A 31 15.95 22.34 2.63
CA SER A 31 14.81 21.70 1.99
C SER A 31 15.24 20.54 1.09
N GLN A 32 16.31 20.69 0.31
CA GLN A 32 16.86 19.62 -0.53
C GLN A 32 17.36 18.45 0.32
N ILE A 33 18.02 18.73 1.43
CA ILE A 33 18.51 17.69 2.37
C ILE A 33 17.34 16.96 3.02
N ASN A 34 16.30 17.68 3.46
CA ASN A 34 15.13 17.04 4.04
C ASN A 34 14.35 16.18 3.02
N ASN A 35 14.30 16.61 1.76
CA ASN A 35 13.67 15.84 0.69
C ASN A 35 14.44 14.56 0.38
N THR A 36 15.78 14.61 0.32
CA THR A 36 16.60 13.41 0.11
C THR A 36 16.52 12.45 1.30
N VAL A 37 16.56 12.95 2.53
CA VAL A 37 16.36 12.14 3.74
C VAL A 37 15.03 11.38 3.68
N ARG A 38 13.93 12.07 3.35
CA ARG A 38 12.61 11.43 3.22
C ARG A 38 12.57 10.40 2.10
N ALA A 39 13.24 10.67 0.99
CA ALA A 39 13.27 9.75 -0.13
C ALA A 39 14.08 8.48 0.19
N THR A 40 15.20 8.62 0.91
CA THR A 40 15.97 7.49 1.44
C THR A 40 15.15 6.64 2.40
N GLU A 41 14.39 7.24 3.32
CA GLU A 41 13.50 6.49 4.23
C GLU A 41 12.41 5.72 3.47
N ARG A 42 11.81 6.31 2.43
CA ARG A 42 10.83 5.61 1.59
C ARG A 42 11.44 4.39 0.90
N LEU A 43 12.64 4.55 0.35
CA LEU A 43 13.35 3.46 -0.32
C LEU A 43 13.70 2.33 0.67
N ARG A 44 13.99 2.67 1.93
CA ARG A 44 14.24 1.70 3.01
C ARG A 44 13.02 0.85 3.32
N LEU A 45 11.85 1.47 3.44
CA LEU A 45 10.61 0.76 3.71
C LEU A 45 10.28 -0.21 2.57
N ARG A 46 10.45 0.24 1.33
CA ARG A 46 10.29 -0.61 0.14
C ARG A 46 11.29 -1.75 0.10
N LEU A 47 12.55 -1.52 0.49
CA LEU A 47 13.55 -2.59 0.59
C LEU A 47 13.11 -3.67 1.58
N ASN A 48 12.57 -3.28 2.74
CA ASN A 48 12.04 -4.24 3.72
C ASN A 48 10.86 -5.03 3.17
N GLU A 49 10.02 -4.41 2.35
CA GLU A 49 8.89 -5.06 1.68
C GLU A 49 9.37 -6.10 0.66
N VAL A 50 10.31 -5.74 -0.22
CA VAL A 50 10.95 -6.67 -1.17
C VAL A 50 11.64 -7.83 -0.43
N MET A 51 12.32 -7.54 0.67
CA MET A 51 13.00 -8.55 1.48
C MET A 51 12.04 -9.47 2.24
N LYS A 52 10.81 -9.02 2.52
CA LYS A 52 9.75 -9.82 3.14
C LYS A 52 9.05 -10.71 2.11
N GLU A 53 8.70 -10.17 0.94
CA GLU A 53 8.11 -10.94 -0.18
C GLU A 53 9.11 -11.90 -0.83
N ARG A 54 10.41 -11.68 -0.58
CA ARG A 54 11.54 -12.54 -0.94
C ARG A 54 11.38 -14.01 -0.59
N GLN A 55 10.67 -14.31 0.51
CA GLN A 55 10.46 -15.67 0.99
C GLN A 55 9.50 -16.46 0.06
N GLU A 56 8.70 -15.76 -0.74
CA GLU A 56 7.76 -16.35 -1.70
C GLU A 56 8.28 -16.36 -3.15
N PHE A 57 9.20 -15.45 -3.54
CA PHE A 57 9.54 -15.22 -4.96
C PHE A 57 10.98 -15.54 -5.40
N GLY A 58 11.83 -16.08 -4.53
CA GLY A 58 13.11 -16.67 -4.97
C GLY A 58 14.20 -15.67 -5.39
N VAL A 59 14.23 -14.46 -4.80
CA VAL A 59 15.39 -13.56 -4.94
C VAL A 59 16.61 -14.20 -4.25
N GLY A 60 17.70 -14.46 -4.98
CA GLY A 60 18.86 -15.19 -4.47
C GLY A 60 19.57 -14.46 -3.34
N GLU A 61 19.85 -15.10 -2.18
CA GLU A 61 20.42 -14.52 -0.93
C GLU A 61 21.52 -13.47 -1.12
N ASP A 62 22.31 -13.58 -2.18
CA ASP A 62 23.39 -12.65 -2.48
C ASP A 62 22.91 -11.27 -2.94
N GLU A 63 21.79 -11.18 -3.67
CA GLU A 63 21.22 -9.88 -4.08
C GLU A 63 20.61 -9.13 -2.89
N GLY A 64 19.98 -9.84 -1.94
CA GLY A 64 19.43 -9.24 -0.74
C GLY A 64 20.51 -8.62 0.14
N ARG A 65 21.61 -9.35 0.33
CA ARG A 65 22.78 -8.85 1.06
C ARG A 65 23.42 -7.64 0.38
N LYS A 66 23.48 -7.65 -0.95
CA LYS A 66 24.01 -6.52 -1.73
C LYS A 66 23.16 -5.27 -1.57
N MET A 67 21.83 -5.39 -1.74
CA MET A 67 20.90 -4.26 -1.60
C MET A 67 20.93 -3.64 -0.20
N GLU A 68 21.03 -4.46 0.84
CA GLU A 68 21.18 -3.96 2.22
C GLU A 68 22.51 -3.22 2.43
N GLY A 69 23.60 -3.71 1.83
CA GLY A 69 24.90 -3.05 1.86
C GLY A 69 24.88 -1.67 1.17
N ASP A 70 24.34 -1.61 -0.04
CA ASP A 70 24.21 -0.39 -0.82
C ASP A 70 23.33 0.65 -0.10
N MET A 71 22.30 0.19 0.61
CA MET A 71 21.43 1.06 1.41
C MET A 71 22.14 1.67 2.61
N LYS A 72 22.97 0.89 3.32
CA LYS A 72 23.77 1.38 4.45
C LYS A 72 24.78 2.45 4.02
N ASP A 73 25.39 2.29 2.84
CA ASP A 73 26.30 3.30 2.28
C ASP A 73 25.57 4.62 1.97
N LEU A 74 24.39 4.53 1.34
CA LEU A 74 23.56 5.70 1.04
C LEU A 74 23.11 6.43 2.31
N GLU A 75 22.71 5.69 3.34
CA GLU A 75 22.33 6.26 4.65
C GLU A 75 23.52 6.98 5.29
N GLY A 76 24.73 6.41 5.20
CA GLY A 76 25.97 7.05 5.65
C GLY A 76 26.22 8.39 4.96
N LYS A 77 26.05 8.44 3.63
CA LYS A 77 26.21 9.68 2.83
C LYS A 77 25.16 10.73 3.20
N VAL A 78 23.90 10.33 3.37
CA VAL A 78 22.80 11.23 3.76
C VAL A 78 22.98 11.75 5.19
N LYS A 79 23.44 10.92 6.12
CA LYS A 79 23.77 11.34 7.49
C LYS A 79 24.92 12.33 7.50
N ASN A 80 25.92 12.15 6.64
CA ASN A 80 27.01 13.09 6.46
C ASN A 80 26.50 14.43 5.91
N LEU A 81 25.65 14.43 4.87
CA LEU A 81 24.99 15.65 4.36
C LEU A 81 24.23 16.41 5.44
N LYS A 82 23.45 15.69 6.26
CA LYS A 82 22.68 16.26 7.36
C LYS A 82 23.59 16.81 8.48
N SER A 83 24.73 16.17 8.71
CA SER A 83 25.71 16.64 9.69
C SER A 83 26.44 17.89 9.18
N SER A 84 26.82 17.93 7.90
CA SER A 84 27.43 19.09 7.25
C SER A 84 26.53 20.31 7.20
N SER A 85 25.20 20.13 7.14
CA SER A 85 24.24 21.25 7.23
C SER A 85 23.90 21.69 8.65
N SER A 86 24.23 20.86 9.64
CA SER A 86 23.91 21.11 11.06
C SER A 86 25.12 21.59 11.86
N GLN A 87 26.30 21.69 11.23
CA GLN A 87 27.52 22.12 11.88
C GLN A 87 27.62 23.66 11.83
N PRO A 88 27.54 24.38 12.97
CA PRO A 88 28.01 25.75 13.02
C PRO A 88 29.49 25.74 12.61
N PRO A 89 29.98 26.71 11.82
CA PRO A 89 31.39 26.75 11.47
C PRO A 89 32.23 26.70 12.77
N PRO A 90 33.35 25.96 12.80
CA PRO A 90 34.15 25.81 14.00
C PRO A 90 34.57 27.20 14.52
N PRO A 91 34.59 27.45 15.84
CA PRO A 91 35.19 28.65 16.37
C PRO A 91 36.68 28.61 16.03
N THR A 92 37.09 29.34 15.00
CA THR A 92 38.50 29.64 14.77
C THR A 92 38.95 30.44 15.99
N SER A 93 39.67 29.78 16.89
CA SER A 93 40.37 30.39 18.00
C SER A 93 41.45 31.30 17.44
N SER A 94 41.10 32.55 17.15
CA SER A 94 42.06 33.61 16.85
C SER A 94 41.52 34.92 17.39
N ASN A 95 42.19 35.40 18.44
CA ASN A 95 42.22 36.75 18.98
C ASN A 95 41.11 37.72 18.51
N PHE A 96 40.26 38.09 19.46
CA PHE A 96 39.42 39.27 19.39
C PHE A 96 40.27 40.51 19.04
N GLN A 97 40.09 41.04 17.84
CA GLN A 97 40.27 42.46 17.56
C GLN A 97 38.96 42.99 16.96
N ALA A 98 38.29 43.81 17.76
CA ALA A 98 36.97 44.34 17.51
C ALA A 98 37.01 45.39 16.39
N SER A 99 36.82 44.96 15.14
CA SER A 99 36.36 45.79 14.02
C SER A 99 36.18 44.93 12.77
N ASP A 100 35.33 43.89 12.85
CA ASP A 100 35.09 43.01 11.71
C ASP A 100 33.58 42.95 11.41
N PRO A 101 33.12 43.39 10.21
CA PRO A 101 31.71 43.41 9.80
C PRO A 101 31.04 42.03 9.82
N THR A 102 31.84 40.98 9.98
CA THR A 102 31.49 39.57 10.18
C THR A 102 30.65 39.31 11.43
N PHE A 103 30.82 40.04 12.54
CA PHE A 103 30.02 39.81 13.76
C PHE A 103 28.55 40.26 13.60
N GLN A 104 28.32 41.37 12.89
CA GLN A 104 26.97 41.82 12.53
C GLN A 104 26.30 40.88 11.52
N ALA A 105 27.06 40.40 10.53
CA ALA A 105 26.58 39.38 9.61
C ALA A 105 26.21 38.07 10.35
N TYR A 106 26.93 37.72 11.41
CA TYR A 106 26.65 36.55 12.24
C TYR A 106 25.33 36.68 12.99
N GLN A 107 25.03 37.85 13.57
CA GLN A 107 23.74 38.08 14.24
C GLN A 107 22.57 38.08 13.24
N GLN A 108 22.75 38.68 12.07
CA GLN A 108 21.72 38.65 11.02
C GLN A 108 21.47 37.23 10.50
N THR A 109 22.52 36.43 10.35
CA THR A 109 22.41 35.02 9.95
C THR A 109 21.73 34.18 11.03
N ALA A 110 22.08 34.38 12.31
CA ALA A 110 21.43 33.66 13.41
C ALA A 110 19.93 33.97 13.50
N GLN A 111 19.54 35.22 13.28
CA GLN A 111 18.15 35.65 13.39
C GLN A 111 17.30 35.17 12.21
N THR A 112 17.87 35.16 11.00
CA THR A 112 17.21 34.59 9.81
C THR A 112 17.09 33.06 9.88
N VAL A 113 18.07 32.38 10.47
CA VAL A 113 18.01 30.93 10.71
C VAL A 113 16.95 30.60 11.77
N MET A 114 16.82 31.40 12.83
CA MET A 114 15.75 31.21 13.83
C MET A 114 14.36 31.41 13.24
N SER A 115 14.13 32.49 12.48
CA SER A 115 12.82 32.72 11.85
C SER A 115 12.46 31.62 10.86
N ALA A 116 13.44 31.12 10.09
CA ALA A 116 13.21 30.01 9.17
C ALA A 116 12.89 28.68 9.87
N GLN A 117 13.33 28.50 11.12
CA GLN A 117 12.98 27.34 11.94
C GLN A 117 11.55 27.45 12.49
N ASP A 118 11.13 28.62 12.95
CA ASP A 118 9.76 28.84 13.42
C ASP A 118 8.73 28.62 12.30
N ASP A 119 9.01 29.13 11.10
CA ASP A 119 8.18 28.88 9.91
C ASP A 119 8.08 27.38 9.57
N MET A 120 9.16 26.62 9.82
CA MET A 120 9.19 25.18 9.60
C MET A 120 8.39 24.43 10.67
N LEU A 121 8.41 24.88 11.92
CA LEU A 121 7.62 24.31 13.00
C LEU A 121 6.12 24.54 12.78
N ASP A 122 5.73 25.71 12.25
CA ASP A 122 4.33 25.98 11.90
C ASP A 122 3.85 25.13 10.70
N GLN A 123 4.72 24.91 9.72
CA GLN A 123 4.45 23.97 8.63
C GLN A 123 4.36 22.52 9.13
N LEU A 124 5.17 22.14 10.12
CA LEU A 124 5.08 20.82 10.74
C LEU A 124 3.78 20.68 11.56
N GLY A 125 3.40 21.70 12.31
CA GLY A 125 2.15 21.73 13.09
C GLY A 125 0.92 21.59 12.21
N SER A 126 0.86 22.36 11.11
CA SER A 126 -0.21 22.23 10.11
C SER A 126 -0.17 20.87 9.39
N GLY A 127 1.02 20.35 9.09
CA GLY A 127 1.20 19.01 8.53
C GLY A 127 0.69 17.89 9.43
N VAL A 128 1.01 17.94 10.73
CA VAL A 128 0.54 16.99 11.75
C VAL A 128 -0.98 17.09 11.91
N SER A 129 -1.54 18.29 11.90
CA SER A 129 -2.99 18.50 11.97
C SER A 129 -3.71 17.87 10.76
N ARG A 130 -3.13 18.00 9.55
CA ARG A 130 -3.64 17.33 8.35
C ARG A 130 -3.51 15.81 8.43
N LEU A 131 -2.38 15.29 8.91
CA LEU A 131 -2.18 13.85 9.12
C LEU A 131 -3.14 13.29 10.16
N HIS A 132 -3.38 14.01 11.26
CA HIS A 132 -4.35 13.64 12.28
C HIS A 132 -5.77 13.57 11.71
N ASN A 133 -6.17 14.56 10.92
CA ASN A 133 -7.46 14.53 10.24
C ASN A 133 -7.55 13.37 9.22
N GLN A 134 -6.47 13.09 8.51
CA GLN A 134 -6.41 11.96 7.58
C GLN A 134 -6.48 10.61 8.32
N ALA A 135 -5.78 10.47 9.44
CA ALA A 135 -5.83 9.27 10.28
C ALA A 135 -7.24 9.04 10.84
N ARG A 136 -7.93 10.11 11.25
CA ARG A 136 -9.33 10.03 11.69
C ARG A 136 -10.25 9.58 10.55
N MET A 137 -10.13 10.15 9.35
CA MET A 137 -10.90 9.71 8.20
C MET A 137 -10.63 8.25 7.84
N ILE A 138 -9.37 7.80 7.91
CA ILE A 138 -9.02 6.37 7.69
C ILE A 138 -9.67 5.48 8.74
N ASN A 139 -9.72 5.91 10.00
CA ASN A 139 -10.38 5.16 11.07
C ASN A 139 -11.91 5.08 10.86
N ASP A 140 -12.52 6.17 10.43
CA ASP A 140 -13.95 6.22 10.12
C ASP A 140 -14.27 5.31 8.91
N GLU A 141 -13.44 5.34 7.86
CA GLU A 141 -13.56 4.47 6.69
C GLU A 141 -13.34 2.99 7.06
N SER A 142 -12.37 2.69 7.92
CA SER A 142 -12.15 1.33 8.43
C SER A 142 -13.38 0.83 9.18
N THR A 143 -14.02 1.68 9.98
CA THR A 143 -15.24 1.32 10.70
C THR A 143 -16.41 1.08 9.73
N LEU A 144 -16.51 1.91 8.69
CA LEU A 144 -17.50 1.72 7.62
C LEU A 144 -17.26 0.43 6.85
N HIS A 145 -16.01 0.10 6.52
CA HIS A 145 -15.63 -1.16 5.86
C HIS A 145 -15.99 -2.39 6.72
N VAL A 146 -15.81 -2.34 8.05
CA VAL A 146 -16.25 -3.43 8.94
C VAL A 146 -17.76 -3.61 8.88
N ASN A 147 -18.52 -2.51 8.88
CA ASN A 147 -19.98 -2.59 8.79
C ASN A 147 -20.43 -3.17 7.44
N LEU A 148 -19.82 -2.73 6.32
CA LEU A 148 -20.11 -3.29 5.01
C LEU A 148 -19.75 -4.78 4.89
N LEU A 149 -18.65 -5.21 5.53
CA LEU A 149 -18.28 -6.64 5.57
C LEU A 149 -19.33 -7.46 6.34
N ASN A 150 -19.84 -6.96 7.46
CA ASN A 150 -20.91 -7.62 8.20
C ASN A 150 -22.21 -7.70 7.40
N ASP A 151 -22.57 -6.63 6.68
CA ASP A 151 -23.76 -6.61 5.81
C ASP A 151 -23.60 -7.61 4.66
N MET A 152 -22.42 -7.67 4.03
CA MET A 152 -22.14 -8.67 2.99
C MET A 152 -22.16 -10.10 3.53
N GLU A 153 -21.68 -10.34 4.75
CA GLU A 153 -21.76 -11.66 5.39
C GLU A 153 -23.22 -12.10 5.56
N SER A 154 -24.08 -11.21 6.05
CA SER A 154 -25.53 -11.44 6.18
C SER A 154 -26.21 -11.70 4.83
N ASP A 155 -25.85 -10.95 3.80
CA ASP A 155 -26.40 -11.12 2.45
C ASP A 155 -25.95 -12.45 1.82
N VAL A 156 -24.69 -12.83 2.01
CA VAL A 156 -24.15 -14.12 1.55
C VAL A 156 -24.81 -15.28 2.28
N GLU A 157 -25.05 -15.17 3.59
CA GLU A 157 -25.76 -16.19 4.35
C GLU A 157 -27.21 -16.33 3.84
N SER A 158 -27.90 -15.22 3.61
CA SER A 158 -29.26 -15.18 3.06
C SER A 158 -29.33 -15.78 1.65
N ALA A 159 -28.40 -15.40 0.78
CA ALA A 159 -28.28 -15.96 -0.57
C ALA A 159 -27.98 -17.47 -0.54
N THR A 160 -27.12 -17.91 0.36
CA THR A 160 -26.79 -19.33 0.55
C THR A 160 -28.00 -20.12 1.05
N MET A 161 -28.78 -19.57 1.98
CA MET A 161 -30.04 -20.17 2.44
C MET A 161 -31.06 -20.26 1.30
N GLY A 162 -31.22 -19.20 0.51
CA GLY A 162 -32.09 -19.19 -0.67
C GLY A 162 -31.67 -20.25 -1.69
N LEU A 163 -30.37 -20.32 -2.01
CA LEU A 163 -29.82 -21.35 -2.90
C LEU A 163 -30.06 -22.77 -2.39
N ARG A 164 -29.88 -23.02 -1.09
CA ARG A 164 -30.18 -24.32 -0.50
C ARG A 164 -31.66 -24.68 -0.58
N GLN A 165 -32.54 -23.69 -0.40
CA GLN A 165 -33.97 -23.89 -0.50
C GLN A 165 -34.42 -24.17 -1.94
N GLU A 166 -33.89 -23.43 -2.90
CA GLU A 166 -34.08 -23.67 -4.34
C GLU A 166 -33.50 -25.01 -4.78
N ALA A 167 -32.32 -25.39 -4.30
CA ALA A 167 -31.73 -26.69 -4.59
C ALA A 167 -32.61 -27.84 -4.08
N LYS A 168 -33.15 -27.73 -2.85
CA LYS A 168 -34.13 -28.70 -2.32
C LYS A 168 -35.41 -28.73 -3.13
N HIS A 169 -35.88 -27.58 -3.61
CA HIS A 169 -37.07 -27.50 -4.44
C HIS A 169 -36.85 -28.16 -5.80
N ALA A 170 -35.70 -27.89 -6.44
CA ALA A 170 -35.28 -28.52 -7.69
C ALA A 170 -35.11 -30.03 -7.55
N GLU A 171 -34.55 -30.52 -6.45
CA GLU A 171 -34.46 -31.96 -6.16
C GLU A 171 -35.84 -32.60 -6.05
N LYS A 172 -36.77 -31.95 -5.31
CA LYS A 172 -38.14 -32.44 -5.16
C LYS A 172 -38.91 -32.44 -6.50
N ILE A 173 -38.72 -31.41 -7.33
CA ILE A 173 -39.29 -31.36 -8.69
C ILE A 173 -38.71 -32.47 -9.56
N ARG A 174 -37.41 -32.75 -9.45
CA ARG A 174 -36.77 -33.83 -10.20
C ARG A 174 -37.36 -35.20 -9.84
N GLU A 175 -37.58 -35.46 -8.56
CA GLU A 175 -38.24 -36.70 -8.10
C GLU A 175 -39.68 -36.82 -8.60
N GLN A 176 -40.46 -35.73 -8.52
CA GLN A 176 -41.85 -35.73 -9.00
C GLN A 176 -41.97 -35.86 -10.53
N SER A 177 -41.00 -35.33 -11.29
CA SER A 177 -40.96 -35.45 -12.75
C SER A 177 -40.81 -36.89 -13.21
N SER A 178 -40.01 -37.69 -12.49
CA SER A 178 -39.84 -39.13 -12.77
C SER A 178 -41.16 -39.89 -12.63
N VAL A 179 -41.86 -39.66 -11.52
CA VAL A 179 -43.15 -40.32 -11.23
C VAL A 179 -44.23 -39.87 -12.23
N CYS A 180 -44.25 -38.58 -12.60
CA CYS A 180 -45.17 -38.05 -13.62
C CYS A 180 -44.94 -38.68 -15.00
N LYS A 181 -43.69 -38.85 -15.43
CA LYS A 181 -43.35 -39.54 -16.67
C LYS A 181 -43.81 -41.00 -16.67
N LEU A 182 -43.64 -41.71 -15.54
CA LEU A 182 -44.10 -43.09 -15.39
C LEU A 182 -45.64 -43.19 -15.54
N TYR A 183 -46.39 -42.33 -14.85
CA TYR A 183 -47.86 -42.32 -14.96
C TYR A 183 -48.35 -41.97 -16.37
N MET A 184 -47.68 -41.06 -17.09
CA MET A 184 -48.01 -40.74 -18.48
C MET A 184 -47.83 -41.94 -19.42
N ILE A 185 -46.78 -42.75 -19.21
CA ILE A 185 -46.55 -43.97 -20.02
C ILE A 185 -47.66 -45.01 -19.74
N ILE A 186 -47.97 -45.26 -18.47
CA ILE A 186 -49.04 -46.21 -18.09
C ILE A 186 -50.39 -45.77 -18.67
N ALA A 187 -50.70 -44.47 -18.63
CA ALA A 187 -51.92 -43.91 -19.22
C ALA A 187 -51.97 -44.07 -20.75
N ALA A 188 -50.84 -43.89 -21.44
CA ALA A 188 -50.75 -44.09 -22.89
C ALA A 188 -50.92 -45.57 -23.27
N GLU A 189 -50.28 -46.50 -22.56
CA GLU A 189 -50.43 -47.94 -22.79
C GLU A 189 -51.85 -48.43 -22.55
N THR A 190 -52.49 -47.97 -21.47
CA THR A 190 -53.89 -48.32 -21.17
C THR A 190 -54.85 -47.80 -22.23
N ALA A 191 -54.64 -46.58 -22.74
CA ALA A 191 -55.43 -46.03 -23.84
C ALA A 191 -55.25 -46.82 -25.14
N LEU A 192 -54.02 -47.22 -25.46
CA LEU A 192 -53.71 -48.01 -26.66
C LEU A 192 -54.34 -49.42 -26.57
N LEU A 193 -54.27 -50.04 -25.40
CA LEU A 193 -54.89 -51.34 -25.13
C LEU A 193 -56.43 -51.25 -25.26
N ALA A 194 -57.04 -50.21 -24.71
CA ALA A 194 -58.48 -49.96 -24.88
C ALA A 194 -58.86 -49.75 -26.35
N PHE A 195 -58.03 -49.03 -27.11
CA PHE A 195 -58.24 -48.83 -28.55
C PHE A 195 -58.18 -50.14 -29.34
N LEU A 196 -57.20 -51.00 -29.05
CA LEU A 196 -57.10 -52.35 -29.64
C LEU A 196 -58.32 -53.21 -29.32
N ILE A 197 -58.81 -53.15 -28.07
CA ILE A 197 -60.02 -53.88 -27.66
C ILE A 197 -61.23 -53.39 -28.47
N ILE A 198 -61.45 -52.08 -28.56
CA ILE A 198 -62.58 -51.51 -29.30
C ILE A 198 -62.51 -51.87 -30.78
N MET A 199 -61.33 -51.79 -31.39
CA MET A 199 -61.14 -52.18 -32.80
C MET A 199 -61.36 -53.68 -33.01
N GLY A 200 -60.86 -54.52 -32.10
CA GLY A 200 -61.02 -55.97 -32.17
C GLY A 200 -62.45 -56.46 -31.92
N PHE A 201 -63.24 -55.74 -31.12
CA PHE A 201 -64.67 -56.01 -30.94
C PHE A 201 -65.54 -55.41 -32.07
N SER A 202 -65.02 -54.46 -32.85
CA SER A 202 -65.72 -53.81 -33.96
C SER A 202 -65.57 -54.53 -35.30
N HIS A 203 -64.94 -55.71 -35.33
CA HIS A 203 -64.80 -56.60 -36.49
C HIS A 203 -65.38 -57.99 -36.15
#